data_AF-A0AA40VJN7-F1
#
_entry.id   AF-A0AA40VJN7-F1
#
_cell.length_a   1.000
_cell.length_b   1.000
_cell.length_c   1.000
_cell.angle_alpha   90.00
_cell.angle_beta   90.00
_cell.angle_gamma   90.00
#
_symmetry.space_group_name_H-M   'P 1'
#
loop_
_entity.id
_entity.type
_entity.pdbx_description
1 polymer ?
#
loop_
_entity_poly.entity_id
_entity_poly.type
_entity_poly.pdbx_seq_one_letter_code
_entity_poly.pdbx_strand_id
1 'polypeptide(L)'
;MSQTHPRLPENALVVLIGAGKSTLARTWPASQVLSLDALRGTVSDDPGDQAATADAADVLKLILERRMARCLNTVVDATNVEEAVRVELVMTAKKFGVPTVAVVVSTPLSLCLQRQQPRPANRRVPDDVVRRQHEAMTFSHQSLAREGFTQVLFAHDLNRLEPYLRHLSAARQADLGLDGSDGLGHLLLVRRFFGEEILPMWRWKDDSDIVGGDRVGEVRLGQQSLTLALRLDVDGEGDIGFDIAVPCPFDPECGGTAWTPAYSVTCLYRALTGDLDHRDDIVCDVHGGYGDVDQEADAHTAGMDDDPYGRADLEEQHAAAVRE
;
A
#
# COMPACT_ATOMS: atom_id res chain seq x y z
N MET A 1 -31.50 9.03 18.19
CA MET A 1 -31.98 10.17 17.37
C MET A 1 -31.35 10.01 16.01
N SER A 2 -32.14 9.82 14.95
CA SER A 2 -31.60 9.70 13.59
C SER A 2 -31.05 11.07 13.18
N GLN A 3 -29.74 11.23 13.09
CA GLN A 3 -29.14 12.48 12.62
C GLN A 3 -29.47 12.63 11.14
N THR A 4 -30.26 13.65 10.80
CA THR A 4 -30.59 13.99 9.41
C THR A 4 -29.39 14.71 8.80
N HIS A 5 -28.51 13.95 8.15
CA HIS A 5 -27.41 14.52 7.38
C HIS A 5 -27.92 15.17 6.08
N PRO A 6 -27.37 16.32 5.66
CA PRO A 6 -27.66 16.89 4.35
C PRO A 6 -27.29 15.89 3.25
N ARG A 7 -28.20 15.72 2.28
CA ARG A 7 -27.97 14.86 1.12
C ARG A 7 -27.38 15.67 -0.02
N LEU A 8 -26.26 15.19 -0.55
CA LEU A 8 -25.72 15.69 -1.82
C LEU A 8 -26.65 15.26 -2.97
N PRO A 9 -26.77 16.08 -4.03
CA PRO A 9 -27.39 15.63 -5.27
C PRO A 9 -26.66 14.41 -5.83
N GLU A 10 -27.38 13.57 -6.58
CA GLU A 10 -26.80 12.38 -7.22
C GLU A 10 -25.67 12.75 -8.18
N ASN A 11 -25.89 13.78 -9.00
CA ASN A 11 -24.91 14.35 -9.91
C ASN A 11 -24.73 15.85 -9.63
N ALA A 12 -23.55 16.22 -9.14
CA ALA A 12 -23.18 17.60 -8.90
C ALA A 12 -21.70 17.85 -9.21
N LEU A 13 -21.35 19.12 -9.37
CA LEU A 13 -19.99 19.59 -9.16
C LEU A 13 -19.81 19.93 -7.68
N VAL A 14 -19.04 19.12 -6.97
CA VAL A 14 -18.65 19.33 -5.57
C VAL A 14 -17.29 20.01 -5.54
N VAL A 15 -17.22 21.23 -5.00
CA VAL A 15 -15.96 21.98 -4.86
C VAL A 15 -15.53 21.93 -3.40
N LEU A 16 -14.42 21.26 -3.12
CA LEU A 16 -13.85 21.22 -1.77
C LEU A 16 -13.07 22.51 -1.49
N ILE A 17 -13.30 23.14 -0.35
CA ILE A 17 -12.68 24.41 0.03
C ILE A 17 -12.04 24.28 1.42
N GLY A 18 -10.80 24.75 1.59
CA GLY A 18 -10.10 24.75 2.87
C GLY A 18 -9.01 23.68 3.00
N ALA A 19 -8.76 23.19 4.23
CA ALA A 19 -7.64 22.31 4.54
C ALA A 19 -8.11 20.90 4.97
N GLY A 20 -7.38 19.84 4.58
CA GLY A 20 -7.79 18.45 4.82
C GLY A 20 -8.73 17.85 3.77
N LYS A 21 -8.94 18.57 2.65
CA LYS A 21 -9.80 18.20 1.52
C LYS A 21 -9.50 16.82 0.96
N SER A 22 -8.23 16.48 0.72
CA SER A 22 -7.85 15.21 0.10
C SER A 22 -8.26 13.98 0.91
N THR A 23 -8.32 14.06 2.25
CA THR A 23 -8.85 12.98 3.08
C THR A 23 -10.33 12.77 2.83
N LEU A 24 -11.10 13.87 2.74
CA LEU A 24 -12.52 13.81 2.41
C LEU A 24 -12.73 13.35 0.97
N ALA A 25 -11.94 13.85 0.02
CA ALA A 25 -11.98 13.52 -1.40
C ALA A 25 -11.81 12.02 -1.65
N ARG A 26 -10.92 11.35 -0.90
CA ARG A 26 -10.70 9.89 -0.96
C ARG A 26 -11.93 9.05 -0.62
N THR A 27 -12.97 9.65 -0.03
CA THR A 27 -14.23 8.94 0.23
C THR A 27 -15.10 8.80 -1.01
N TRP A 28 -14.81 9.50 -2.11
CA TRP A 28 -15.45 9.30 -3.41
C TRP A 28 -14.64 8.34 -4.28
N PRO A 29 -15.27 7.67 -5.27
CA PRO A 29 -14.54 6.89 -6.27
C PRO A 29 -13.45 7.75 -6.92
N ALA A 30 -12.26 7.18 -7.12
CA ALA A 30 -11.12 7.90 -7.70
C ALA A 30 -11.46 8.56 -9.05
N SER A 31 -12.28 7.90 -9.87
CA SER A 31 -12.77 8.41 -11.15
C SER A 31 -13.68 9.63 -11.05
N GLN A 32 -14.17 9.99 -9.87
CA GLN A 32 -14.98 11.18 -9.62
C GLN A 32 -14.18 12.37 -9.09
N VAL A 33 -12.93 12.15 -8.64
CA VAL A 33 -12.11 13.19 -8.01
C VAL A 33 -11.13 13.77 -9.01
N LEU A 34 -11.23 15.07 -9.26
CA LEU A 34 -10.23 15.85 -10.00
C LEU A 34 -9.34 16.58 -8.99
N SER A 35 -8.15 16.05 -8.75
CA SER A 35 -7.16 16.66 -7.84
C SER A 35 -6.12 17.43 -8.63
N LEU A 36 -5.93 18.71 -8.31
CA LEU A 36 -4.92 19.53 -8.98
C LEU A 36 -3.50 19.02 -8.71
N ASP A 37 -3.22 18.53 -7.50
CA ASP A 37 -1.93 17.94 -7.15
C ASP A 37 -1.68 16.63 -7.92
N ALA A 38 -2.71 15.79 -8.13
CA ALA A 38 -2.58 14.58 -8.93
C ALA A 38 -2.33 14.89 -10.42
N LEU A 39 -3.05 15.90 -10.96
CA LEU A 39 -2.87 16.34 -12.34
C LEU A 39 -1.49 16.97 -12.57
N ARG A 40 -0.98 17.73 -11.59
CA ARG A 40 0.39 18.23 -11.61
C ARG A 40 1.40 17.09 -11.68
N GLY A 41 1.22 16.05 -10.87
CA GLY A 41 2.03 14.82 -10.98
C GLY A 41 1.92 14.15 -12.35
N THR A 42 0.74 14.17 -12.99
CA THR A 42 0.56 13.61 -14.34
C THR A 42 1.32 14.40 -15.42
N VAL A 43 1.44 15.72 -15.29
CA VAL A 43 2.10 16.56 -16.31
C VAL A 43 3.60 16.80 -16.05
N SER A 44 4.10 16.49 -14.85
CA SER A 44 5.48 16.83 -14.44
C SER A 44 6.22 15.73 -13.68
N ASP A 45 5.59 14.57 -13.43
CA ASP A 45 6.06 13.52 -12.51
C ASP A 45 6.26 13.98 -11.05
N ASP A 46 5.98 15.24 -10.70
CA ASP A 46 6.07 15.79 -9.34
C ASP A 46 4.77 16.53 -8.92
N PRO A 47 3.96 15.95 -8.00
CA PRO A 47 2.78 16.62 -7.43
C PRO A 47 3.08 17.94 -6.69
N GLY A 48 4.35 18.25 -6.41
CA GLY A 48 4.83 19.47 -5.79
C GLY A 48 5.21 20.61 -6.75
N ASP A 49 5.47 20.30 -8.03
CA ASP A 49 5.99 21.25 -9.01
C ASP A 49 5.03 22.42 -9.34
N GLN A 50 5.26 23.57 -8.71
CA GLN A 50 4.41 24.74 -8.92
C GLN A 50 4.51 25.30 -10.34
N ALA A 51 5.59 25.04 -11.09
CA ALA A 51 5.74 25.50 -12.47
C ALA A 51 4.70 24.84 -13.40
N ALA A 52 4.33 23.59 -13.12
CA ALA A 52 3.33 22.84 -13.88
C ALA A 52 1.86 23.13 -13.47
N THR A 53 1.61 24.14 -12.61
CA THR A 53 0.25 24.45 -12.13
C THR A 53 -0.67 24.92 -13.25
N ALA A 54 -0.16 25.68 -14.23
CA ALA A 54 -0.95 26.14 -15.37
C ALA A 54 -1.41 24.95 -16.23
N ASP A 55 -0.48 24.07 -16.60
CA ASP A 55 -0.78 22.87 -17.39
C ASP A 55 -1.77 21.94 -16.66
N ALA A 56 -1.58 21.74 -15.35
CA ALA A 56 -2.49 20.96 -14.52
C ALA A 56 -3.91 21.57 -14.47
N ALA A 57 -4.01 22.90 -14.41
CA ALA A 57 -5.30 23.60 -14.41
C ALA A 57 -6.01 23.50 -15.76
N ASP A 58 -5.28 23.58 -16.88
CA ASP A 58 -5.83 23.38 -18.22
C ASP A 58 -6.40 21.96 -18.40
N VAL A 59 -5.66 20.94 -17.95
CA VAL A 59 -6.13 19.55 -17.94
C VAL A 59 -7.36 19.39 -17.05
N LEU A 60 -7.35 19.98 -15.84
CA LEU A 60 -8.49 19.94 -14.92
C LEU A 60 -9.75 20.50 -15.58
N LYS A 61 -9.64 21.67 -16.20
CA LYS A 61 -10.75 22.35 -16.88
C LYS A 61 -11.29 21.51 -18.03
N LEU A 62 -10.41 20.95 -18.86
CA LEU A 62 -10.81 20.08 -19.96
C LEU A 62 -11.59 18.86 -19.44
N ILE A 63 -11.06 18.14 -18.46
CA ILE A 63 -11.72 16.96 -17.90
C ILE A 63 -13.05 17.35 -17.25
N LEU A 64 -13.07 18.43 -16.47
CA LEU A 64 -14.29 18.95 -15.85
C LEU A 64 -15.37 19.23 -16.89
N GLU A 65 -15.07 19.95 -17.97
CA GLU A 65 -16.03 20.21 -19.04
C GLU A 65 -16.57 18.92 -19.67
N ARG A 66 -15.70 17.94 -19.95
CA ARG A 66 -16.13 16.64 -20.51
C ARG A 66 -17.02 15.84 -19.55
N ARG A 67 -16.80 15.95 -18.24
CA ARG A 67 -17.63 15.31 -17.22
C ARG A 67 -18.97 16.02 -17.02
N MET A 68 -18.97 17.34 -16.97
CA MET A 68 -20.18 18.15 -16.85
C MET A 68 -21.10 17.95 -18.07
N ALA A 69 -20.54 17.86 -19.28
CA ALA A 69 -21.30 17.53 -20.50
C ALA A 69 -21.99 16.16 -20.45
N ARG A 70 -21.51 15.24 -19.60
CA ARG A 70 -22.08 13.91 -19.37
C ARG A 70 -22.91 13.84 -18.08
N CYS A 71 -23.12 14.99 -17.41
CA CYS A 71 -23.80 15.08 -16.13
C CYS A 71 -23.24 14.13 -15.05
N LEU A 72 -21.92 13.92 -15.02
CA LEU A 72 -21.29 13.02 -14.05
C LEU A 72 -20.93 13.75 -12.75
N ASN A 73 -21.25 13.12 -11.61
CA ASN A 73 -20.79 13.60 -10.30
C ASN A 73 -19.26 13.79 -10.29
N THR A 74 -18.82 14.98 -9.88
CA THR A 74 -17.41 15.38 -9.96
C THR A 74 -17.01 16.17 -8.73
N VAL A 75 -15.91 15.78 -8.08
CA VAL A 75 -15.35 16.42 -6.89
C VAL A 75 -14.04 17.09 -7.28
N VAL A 76 -13.91 18.40 -7.04
CA VAL A 76 -12.66 19.13 -7.27
C VAL A 76 -11.89 19.23 -5.96
N ASP A 77 -10.74 18.56 -5.90
CA ASP A 77 -9.77 18.64 -4.80
C ASP A 77 -8.61 19.57 -5.17
N ALA A 78 -8.82 20.87 -4.96
CA ALA A 78 -7.83 21.93 -5.07
C ALA A 78 -8.07 22.93 -3.93
N THR A 79 -7.11 23.79 -3.60
CA THR A 79 -7.26 24.75 -2.48
C THR A 79 -8.53 25.61 -2.60
N ASN A 80 -8.88 26.01 -3.83
CA ASN A 80 -10.12 26.72 -4.17
C ASN A 80 -10.40 27.96 -3.28
N VAL A 81 -9.34 28.60 -2.79
CA VAL A 81 -9.45 29.78 -1.91
C VAL A 81 -9.69 31.08 -2.70
N GLU A 82 -9.33 31.08 -3.98
CA GLU A 82 -9.52 32.22 -4.87
C GLU A 82 -10.92 32.23 -5.49
N GLU A 83 -11.63 33.36 -5.36
CA GLU A 83 -12.98 33.52 -5.89
C GLU A 83 -13.03 33.36 -7.41
N ALA A 84 -12.06 33.91 -8.15
CA ALA A 84 -12.00 33.81 -9.61
C ALA A 84 -12.01 32.34 -10.08
N VAL A 85 -11.22 31.48 -9.41
CA VAL A 85 -11.18 30.04 -9.69
C VAL A 85 -12.52 29.38 -9.40
N ARG A 86 -13.15 29.69 -8.27
CA ARG A 86 -14.47 29.12 -7.91
C ARG A 86 -15.56 29.55 -8.88
N VAL A 87 -15.59 30.82 -9.28
CA VAL A 87 -16.55 31.35 -10.25
C VAL A 87 -16.41 30.62 -11.59
N GLU A 88 -15.19 30.38 -12.07
CA GLU A 88 -14.98 29.63 -13.30
C GLU A 88 -15.53 28.20 -13.22
N LEU A 89 -15.25 27.48 -12.12
CA LEU A 89 -15.80 26.15 -11.86
C LEU A 89 -17.34 26.15 -11.88
N VAL A 90 -17.95 27.12 -11.18
CA VAL A 90 -19.41 27.27 -11.13
C VAL A 90 -19.99 27.57 -12.50
N MET A 91 -19.35 28.44 -13.28
CA MET A 91 -19.79 28.79 -14.64
C MET A 91 -19.72 27.59 -15.59
N THR A 92 -18.68 26.75 -15.48
CA THR A 92 -18.58 25.51 -16.25
C THR A 92 -19.71 24.55 -15.92
N ALA A 93 -20.04 24.34 -14.64
CA ALA A 93 -21.18 23.48 -14.28
C ALA A 93 -22.53 24.06 -14.75
N LYS A 94 -22.73 25.38 -14.58
CA LYS A 94 -23.94 26.09 -15.04
C LYS A 94 -24.15 25.97 -16.54
N LYS A 95 -23.08 26.04 -17.35
CA LYS A 95 -23.12 25.84 -18.82
C LYS A 95 -23.79 24.52 -19.22
N PHE A 96 -23.68 23.48 -18.39
CA PHE A 96 -24.26 22.17 -18.63
C PHE A 96 -25.47 21.84 -17.73
N GLY A 97 -25.98 22.82 -16.97
CA GLY A 97 -27.12 22.62 -16.08
C GLY A 97 -26.84 21.70 -14.88
N VAL A 98 -25.57 21.51 -14.51
CA VAL A 98 -25.19 20.66 -13.38
C VAL A 98 -25.20 21.50 -12.08
N PRO A 99 -25.84 21.02 -10.99
CA PRO A 99 -25.85 21.75 -9.72
C PRO A 99 -24.44 21.80 -9.10
N THR A 100 -24.18 22.87 -8.35
CA THR A 100 -22.88 23.10 -7.71
C THR A 100 -23.01 23.09 -6.19
N VAL A 101 -22.10 22.39 -5.52
CA VAL A 101 -22.07 22.28 -4.06
C VAL A 101 -20.70 22.69 -3.56
N ALA A 102 -20.64 23.69 -2.69
CA ALA A 102 -19.41 24.02 -1.96
C ALA A 102 -19.35 23.19 -0.68
N VAL A 103 -18.26 22.47 -0.46
CA VAL A 103 -18.00 21.73 0.78
C VAL A 103 -16.83 22.36 1.51
N VAL A 104 -17.12 22.99 2.65
CA VAL A 104 -16.14 23.70 3.46
C VAL A 104 -15.53 22.76 4.48
N VAL A 105 -14.20 22.60 4.42
CA VAL A 105 -13.41 21.79 5.36
C VAL A 105 -12.74 22.72 6.36
N SER A 106 -13.48 23.06 7.42
CA SER A 106 -13.10 24.00 8.49
C SER A 106 -12.13 23.39 9.50
N THR A 107 -10.98 22.90 9.04
CA THR A 107 -9.91 22.41 9.92
C THR A 107 -9.26 23.59 10.67
N PRO A 108 -9.08 23.55 12.01
CA PRO A 108 -8.41 24.61 12.74
C PRO A 108 -6.99 24.91 12.22
N LEU A 109 -6.60 26.18 12.17
CA LEU A 109 -5.29 26.63 11.69
C LEU A 109 -4.11 25.89 12.36
N SER A 110 -4.15 25.71 13.68
CA SER A 110 -3.12 24.99 14.44
C SER A 110 -2.89 23.59 13.90
N LEU A 111 -3.98 22.86 13.61
CA LEU A 111 -3.93 21.52 13.03
C LEU A 111 -3.48 21.56 11.56
N CYS A 112 -3.83 22.60 10.81
CA CYS A 112 -3.34 22.78 9.45
C CYS A 112 -1.82 22.91 9.40
N LEU A 113 -1.25 23.75 10.27
CA LEU A 113 0.20 23.95 10.41
C LEU A 113 0.88 22.66 10.88
N GLN A 114 0.34 21.99 11.90
CA GLN A 114 0.86 20.71 12.39
C GLN A 114 0.92 19.64 11.28
N ARG A 115 -0.11 19.58 10.42
CA ARG A 115 -0.19 18.63 9.30
C ARG A 115 0.76 18.94 8.14
N GLN A 116 1.40 20.11 8.10
CA GLN A 116 2.46 20.40 7.12
C GLN A 116 3.81 19.81 7.55
N GLN A 117 4.08 19.71 8.86
CA GLN A 117 5.36 19.28 9.40
C GLN A 117 5.85 17.88 8.97
N PRO A 118 4.99 16.85 8.78
CA PRO A 118 5.46 15.56 8.27
C PRO A 118 5.50 15.49 6.73
N ARG A 119 5.12 16.56 6.00
CA ARG A 119 5.05 16.50 4.54
C ARG A 119 6.45 16.55 3.89
N PRO A 120 6.64 15.82 2.78
CA PRO A 120 7.80 15.95 1.92
C PRO A 120 8.06 17.40 1.51
N ALA A 121 9.34 17.76 1.34
CA ALA A 121 9.76 19.14 1.06
C ALA A 121 9.09 19.73 -0.19
N ASN A 122 9.02 18.95 -1.28
CA ASN A 122 8.36 19.35 -2.53
C ASN A 122 6.86 19.63 -2.40
N ARG A 123 6.18 19.12 -1.36
CA ARG A 123 4.74 19.35 -1.14
C ARG A 123 4.40 20.15 0.11
N ARG A 124 5.41 20.59 0.87
CA ARG A 124 5.19 21.36 2.09
C ARG A 124 4.86 22.78 1.72
N VAL A 125 3.75 23.29 2.25
CA VAL A 125 3.35 24.68 2.05
C VAL A 125 3.91 25.52 3.20
N PRO A 126 4.56 26.67 2.93
CA PRO A 126 5.04 27.58 3.96
C PRO A 126 3.93 28.05 4.93
N ASP A 127 4.29 28.24 6.21
CA ASP A 127 3.34 28.59 7.28
C ASP A 127 2.55 29.87 7.02
N ASP A 128 3.19 30.89 6.44
CA ASP A 128 2.56 32.15 6.05
C ASP A 128 1.51 31.95 4.94
N VAL A 129 1.81 31.08 3.97
CA VAL A 129 0.87 30.71 2.91
C VAL A 129 -0.32 29.94 3.49
N VAL A 130 -0.09 29.03 4.45
CA VAL A 130 -1.17 28.31 5.14
C VAL A 130 -2.08 29.26 5.91
N ARG A 131 -1.52 30.23 6.63
CA ARG A 131 -2.29 31.26 7.36
C ARG A 131 -3.16 32.06 6.39
N ARG A 132 -2.57 32.55 5.30
CA ARG A 132 -3.29 33.30 4.26
C ARG A 132 -4.41 32.47 3.63
N GLN A 133 -4.17 31.20 3.32
CA GLN A 133 -5.20 30.29 2.78
C GLN A 133 -6.35 30.05 3.79
N HIS A 134 -6.03 29.92 5.08
CA HIS A 134 -7.02 29.74 6.14
C HIS A 134 -7.89 31.00 6.34
N GLU A 135 -7.28 32.19 6.32
CA GLU A 135 -8.00 33.46 6.36
C GLU A 135 -8.91 33.62 5.14
N ALA A 136 -8.37 33.41 3.93
CA ALA A 136 -9.16 33.47 2.69
C ALA A 136 -10.36 32.52 2.70
N MET A 137 -10.20 31.29 3.19
CA MET A 137 -11.29 30.34 3.37
C MET A 137 -12.37 30.87 4.32
N THR A 138 -11.96 31.43 5.46
CA THR A 138 -12.89 31.94 6.48
C THR A 138 -13.75 33.09 5.93
N PHE A 139 -13.16 33.99 5.13
CA PHE A 139 -13.89 35.07 4.48
C PHE A 139 -14.79 34.58 3.33
N SER A 140 -14.32 33.62 2.53
CA SER A 140 -15.04 33.12 1.35
C SER A 140 -16.41 32.54 1.68
N HIS A 141 -16.61 31.94 2.86
CA HIS A 141 -17.88 31.33 3.26
C HIS A 141 -19.08 32.29 3.11
N GLN A 142 -18.88 33.60 3.31
CA GLN A 142 -19.94 34.60 3.21
C GLN A 142 -20.36 34.91 1.76
N SER A 143 -19.50 34.64 0.77
CA SER A 143 -19.74 34.94 -0.65
C SER A 143 -20.15 33.73 -1.47
N LEU A 144 -19.94 32.49 -1.01
CA LEU A 144 -20.17 31.26 -1.80
C LEU A 144 -21.58 31.20 -2.42
N ALA A 145 -22.63 31.57 -1.68
CA ALA A 145 -23.98 31.59 -2.23
C ALA A 145 -24.13 32.60 -3.39
N ARG A 146 -23.45 33.75 -3.32
CA ARG A 146 -23.46 34.79 -4.36
C ARG A 146 -22.63 34.40 -5.59
N GLU A 147 -21.59 33.59 -5.39
CA GLU A 147 -20.79 33.01 -6.48
C GLU A 147 -21.61 32.01 -7.33
N GLY A 148 -22.72 31.52 -6.78
CA GLY A 148 -23.70 30.70 -7.50
C GLY A 148 -23.67 29.22 -7.15
N PHE A 149 -23.06 28.86 -6.01
CA PHE A 149 -23.22 27.55 -5.41
C PHE A 149 -24.68 27.31 -5.02
N THR A 150 -25.25 26.19 -5.47
CA THR A 150 -26.63 25.79 -5.15
C THR A 150 -26.76 25.38 -3.68
N GLN A 151 -25.70 24.80 -3.11
CA GLN A 151 -25.63 24.43 -1.69
C GLN A 151 -24.24 24.74 -1.13
N VAL A 152 -24.19 25.12 0.14
CA VAL A 152 -22.96 25.28 0.92
C VAL A 152 -23.09 24.37 2.14
N LEU A 153 -22.19 23.40 2.28
CA LEU A 153 -22.20 22.40 3.34
C LEU A 153 -20.86 22.35 4.06
N PHE A 154 -20.87 21.99 5.35
CA PHE A 154 -19.63 21.70 6.07
C PHE A 154 -19.30 20.22 5.99
N ALA A 155 -18.01 19.92 5.91
CA ALA A 155 -17.51 18.54 5.84
C ALA A 155 -17.97 17.66 7.02
N HIS A 156 -18.11 18.23 8.22
CA HIS A 156 -18.52 17.50 9.42
C HIS A 156 -20.01 17.13 9.42
N ASP A 157 -20.83 17.81 8.62
CA ASP A 157 -22.25 17.49 8.49
C ASP A 157 -22.48 16.35 7.47
N LEU A 158 -21.53 16.10 6.57
CA LEU A 158 -21.68 15.11 5.51
C LEU A 158 -21.54 13.68 6.05
N ASN A 159 -22.53 12.83 5.75
CA ASN A 159 -22.41 11.39 5.92
C ASN A 159 -21.62 10.77 4.75
N ARG A 160 -20.28 10.92 4.77
CA ARG A 160 -19.38 10.29 3.78
C ARG A 160 -18.88 8.92 4.18
N LEU A 161 -18.89 8.58 5.47
CA LEU A 161 -18.38 7.30 5.96
C LEU A 161 -19.21 6.12 5.45
N GLU A 162 -20.55 6.22 5.51
CA GLU A 162 -21.42 5.14 5.06
C GLU A 162 -21.26 4.83 3.56
N PRO A 163 -21.36 5.79 2.62
CA PRO A 163 -21.12 5.51 1.19
C PRO A 163 -19.71 4.96 0.91
N TYR A 164 -18.72 5.42 1.66
CA TYR A 164 -17.34 4.94 1.52
C TYR A 164 -17.19 3.49 1.97
N LEU A 165 -17.68 3.15 3.17
CA LEU A 165 -17.66 1.78 3.68
C LEU A 165 -18.49 0.83 2.82
N ARG A 166 -19.62 1.29 2.28
CA ARG A 166 -20.41 0.51 1.31
C ARG A 166 -19.60 0.15 0.07
N HIS A 167 -18.86 1.12 -0.48
CA HIS A 167 -18.00 0.89 -1.64
C HIS A 167 -16.86 -0.09 -1.32
N LEU A 168 -16.15 0.10 -0.20
CA LEU A 168 -15.09 -0.81 0.22
C LEU A 168 -15.62 -2.23 0.52
N SER A 169 -16.78 -2.32 1.15
CA SER A 169 -17.44 -3.60 1.43
C SER A 169 -17.80 -4.33 0.14
N ALA A 170 -18.34 -3.63 -0.86
CA ALA A 170 -18.67 -4.23 -2.16
C ALA A 170 -17.42 -4.74 -2.88
N ALA A 171 -16.35 -3.94 -2.93
CA ALA A 171 -15.07 -4.36 -3.50
C ALA A 171 -14.52 -5.60 -2.79
N ARG A 172 -14.56 -5.61 -1.44
CA ARG A 172 -14.08 -6.75 -0.66
C ARG A 172 -14.94 -8.00 -0.83
N GLN A 173 -16.27 -7.86 -0.95
CA GLN A 173 -17.15 -8.99 -1.23
C GLN A 173 -16.86 -9.60 -2.60
N ALA A 174 -16.65 -8.76 -3.62
CA ALA A 174 -16.22 -9.21 -4.94
C ALA A 174 -14.88 -9.96 -4.87
N ASP A 175 -13.88 -9.42 -4.17
CA ASP A 175 -12.59 -10.11 -3.98
C ASP A 175 -12.73 -11.50 -3.35
N LEU A 176 -13.70 -11.66 -2.45
CA LEU A 176 -13.98 -12.90 -1.74
C LEU A 176 -14.95 -13.83 -2.50
N GLY A 177 -15.50 -13.41 -3.65
CA GLY A 177 -16.54 -14.15 -4.38
C GLY A 177 -17.88 -14.26 -3.64
N LEU A 178 -18.09 -13.46 -2.59
CA LEU A 178 -19.31 -13.49 -1.76
C LEU A 178 -20.51 -12.81 -2.43
N ASP A 179 -20.28 -12.11 -3.54
CA ASP A 179 -21.30 -11.50 -4.40
C ASP A 179 -21.74 -12.43 -5.56
N GLY A 180 -21.23 -13.66 -5.59
CA GLY A 180 -21.50 -14.64 -6.66
C GLY A 180 -20.54 -14.54 -7.86
N SER A 181 -19.55 -13.65 -7.82
CA SER A 181 -18.42 -13.67 -8.76
C SER A 181 -17.42 -14.77 -8.39
N ASP A 182 -16.51 -15.11 -9.33
CA ASP A 182 -15.41 -16.04 -9.07
C ASP A 182 -14.43 -15.51 -8.01
N GLY A 183 -14.44 -14.20 -7.76
CA GLY A 183 -13.54 -13.50 -6.87
C GLY A 183 -12.06 -13.70 -7.19
N LEU A 184 -11.21 -13.50 -6.19
CA LEU A 184 -9.77 -13.75 -6.31
C LEU A 184 -9.40 -15.20 -5.97
N GLY A 185 -10.25 -15.93 -5.24
CA GLY A 185 -9.99 -17.31 -4.81
C GLY A 185 -8.59 -17.47 -4.19
N HIS A 186 -7.77 -18.34 -4.78
CA HIS A 186 -6.40 -18.59 -4.33
C HIS A 186 -5.42 -17.41 -4.50
N LEU A 187 -5.79 -16.37 -5.26
CA LEU A 187 -4.99 -15.14 -5.39
C LEU A 187 -5.13 -14.20 -4.19
N LEU A 188 -6.06 -14.47 -3.26
CA LEU A 188 -6.19 -13.67 -2.02
C LEU A 188 -4.92 -13.71 -1.17
N LEU A 189 -4.26 -14.87 -1.09
CA LEU A 189 -2.99 -15.01 -0.38
C LEU A 189 -1.88 -14.24 -1.09
N VAL A 190 -1.79 -14.36 -2.42
CA VAL A 190 -0.83 -13.61 -3.22
C VAL A 190 -0.99 -12.11 -3.01
N ARG A 191 -2.23 -11.60 -3.05
CA ARG A 191 -2.54 -10.18 -2.80
C ARG A 191 -2.11 -9.73 -1.42
N ARG A 192 -2.32 -10.58 -0.40
CA ARG A 192 -1.96 -10.30 1.00
C ARG A 192 -0.45 -10.11 1.17
N PHE A 193 0.35 -10.98 0.55
CA PHE A 193 1.81 -10.95 0.68
C PHE A 193 2.45 -9.92 -0.25
N PHE A 194 2.05 -9.88 -1.52
CA PHE A 194 2.79 -9.19 -2.57
C PHE A 194 2.09 -7.94 -3.13
N GLY A 195 0.87 -7.64 -2.66
CA GLY A 195 0.08 -6.51 -3.16
C GLY A 195 -0.79 -6.87 -4.36
N GLU A 196 -1.69 -5.96 -4.72
CA GLU A 196 -2.63 -6.16 -5.84
C GLU A 196 -1.97 -5.99 -7.22
N GLU A 197 -0.89 -5.21 -7.25
CA GLU A 197 -0.11 -4.88 -8.43
C GLU A 197 0.58 -6.11 -9.05
N ILE A 198 0.82 -7.15 -8.25
CA ILE A 198 1.45 -8.40 -8.70
C ILE A 198 0.45 -9.36 -9.35
N LEU A 199 -0.84 -9.28 -8.99
CA LEU A 199 -1.86 -10.24 -9.43
C LEU A 199 -1.96 -10.40 -10.95
N PRO A 200 -1.89 -9.33 -11.77
CA PRO A 200 -1.95 -9.48 -13.24
C PRO A 200 -0.81 -10.35 -13.82
N MET A 201 0.34 -10.36 -13.14
CA MET A 201 1.56 -11.08 -13.54
C MET A 201 1.68 -12.46 -12.89
N TRP A 202 0.85 -12.78 -11.89
CA TRP A 202 0.89 -14.05 -11.17
C TRP A 202 0.19 -15.17 -11.94
N ARG A 203 0.80 -16.36 -11.97
CA ARG A 203 0.18 -17.60 -12.45
C ARG A 203 0.52 -18.75 -11.51
N TRP A 204 -0.47 -19.56 -11.15
CA TRP A 204 -0.23 -20.85 -10.51
C TRP A 204 0.20 -21.87 -11.57
N LYS A 205 1.18 -22.73 -11.25
CA LYS A 205 1.57 -23.87 -12.06
C LYS A 205 0.76 -25.07 -11.55
N ASP A 206 -0.18 -25.56 -12.37
CA ASP A 206 -1.17 -26.54 -11.94
C ASP A 206 -0.62 -27.97 -11.76
N ASP A 207 0.67 -28.23 -12.04
CA ASP A 207 1.29 -29.58 -11.99
C ASP A 207 2.71 -29.57 -11.39
N SER A 208 2.99 -28.67 -10.45
CA SER A 208 4.34 -28.49 -9.92
C SER A 208 4.59 -29.34 -8.67
N ASP A 209 5.04 -30.59 -8.84
CA ASP A 209 5.58 -31.45 -7.77
C ASP A 209 7.01 -31.00 -7.36
N ILE A 210 7.18 -29.75 -6.96
CA ILE A 210 8.39 -29.37 -6.23
C ILE A 210 8.26 -29.99 -4.83
N VAL A 211 9.33 -30.68 -4.41
CA VAL A 211 9.43 -31.55 -3.22
C VAL A 211 8.49 -31.12 -2.09
N GLY A 212 7.59 -32.03 -1.68
CA GLY A 212 6.66 -31.83 -0.55
C GLY A 212 5.19 -31.61 -0.92
N GLY A 213 4.85 -31.46 -2.21
CA GLY A 213 3.46 -31.25 -2.64
C GLY A 213 2.99 -29.79 -2.53
N ASP A 214 3.92 -28.86 -2.38
CA ASP A 214 3.66 -27.44 -2.24
C ASP A 214 3.25 -26.81 -3.57
N ARG A 215 2.26 -25.92 -3.52
CA ARG A 215 1.72 -25.27 -4.72
C ARG A 215 2.68 -24.19 -5.21
N VAL A 216 3.08 -24.25 -6.47
CA VAL A 216 4.05 -23.30 -7.03
C VAL A 216 3.37 -22.24 -7.88
N GLY A 217 3.73 -20.98 -7.62
CA GLY A 217 3.36 -19.83 -8.41
C GLY A 217 4.54 -19.20 -9.14
N GLU A 218 4.24 -18.40 -10.13
CA GLU A 218 5.22 -17.67 -10.91
C GLU A 218 4.73 -16.23 -11.13
N VAL A 219 5.62 -15.27 -10.87
CA VAL A 219 5.47 -13.89 -11.34
C VAL A 219 6.21 -13.79 -12.66
N ARG A 220 5.51 -13.47 -13.75
CA ARG A 220 6.10 -13.45 -15.10
C ARG A 220 5.83 -12.14 -15.85
N LEU A 221 6.89 -11.60 -16.45
CA LEU A 221 6.84 -10.48 -17.38
C LEU A 221 7.73 -10.78 -18.60
N GLY A 222 7.10 -11.11 -19.74
CA GLY A 222 7.83 -11.53 -20.93
C GLY A 222 8.63 -12.82 -20.68
N GLN A 223 9.95 -12.74 -20.84
CA GLN A 223 10.89 -13.85 -20.60
C GLN A 223 11.42 -13.90 -19.16
N GLN A 224 11.20 -12.85 -18.36
CA GLN A 224 11.63 -12.83 -16.97
C GLN A 224 10.57 -13.49 -16.09
N SER A 225 11.01 -14.37 -15.19
CA SER A 225 10.14 -14.96 -14.19
C SER A 225 10.82 -15.14 -12.84
N LEU A 226 10.01 -15.08 -11.79
CA LEU A 226 10.37 -15.49 -10.43
C LEU A 226 9.45 -16.65 -10.04
N THR A 227 10.02 -17.73 -9.54
CA THR A 227 9.27 -18.91 -9.08
C THR A 227 9.12 -18.86 -7.57
N LEU A 228 7.92 -19.14 -7.08
CA LEU A 228 7.60 -19.14 -5.66
C LEU A 228 6.86 -20.41 -5.26
N ALA A 229 7.16 -20.95 -4.09
CA ALA A 229 6.44 -22.07 -3.49
C ALA A 229 5.56 -21.56 -2.35
N LEU A 230 4.28 -21.96 -2.32
CA LEU A 230 3.39 -21.75 -1.18
C LEU A 230 3.69 -22.81 -0.13
N ARG A 231 4.17 -22.41 1.04
CA ARG A 231 4.41 -23.28 2.20
C ARG A 231 3.24 -23.19 3.17
N LEU A 232 2.72 -24.33 3.61
CA LEU A 232 1.54 -24.42 4.49
C LEU A 232 1.89 -24.69 5.97
N ASP A 233 3.17 -24.86 6.28
CA ASP A 233 3.68 -25.11 7.63
C ASP A 233 5.12 -24.61 7.78
N VAL A 234 5.30 -23.28 7.75
CA VAL A 234 6.64 -22.66 7.71
C VAL A 234 7.41 -22.84 9.03
N ASP A 235 6.72 -23.00 10.16
CA ASP A 235 7.29 -23.05 11.51
C ASP A 235 6.88 -24.28 12.33
N GLY A 236 6.12 -25.22 11.75
CA GLY A 236 5.57 -26.36 12.47
C GLY A 236 4.30 -26.04 13.27
N GLU A 237 3.81 -24.79 13.22
CA GLU A 237 2.57 -24.34 13.86
C GLU A 237 1.42 -24.14 12.85
N GLY A 238 1.62 -24.49 11.58
CA GLY A 238 0.65 -24.34 10.51
C GLY A 238 0.63 -22.95 9.87
N ASP A 239 1.72 -22.18 9.99
CA ASP A 239 1.85 -20.88 9.33
C ASP A 239 1.96 -21.01 7.81
N ILE A 240 1.24 -20.13 7.11
CA ILE A 240 1.23 -20.05 5.65
C ILE A 240 2.22 -18.97 5.20
N GLY A 241 3.15 -19.34 4.32
CA GLY A 241 4.12 -18.42 3.75
C GLY A 241 4.45 -18.73 2.29
N PHE A 242 5.34 -17.92 1.73
CA PHE A 242 5.89 -18.17 0.41
C PHE A 242 7.40 -18.25 0.52
N ASP A 243 8.00 -19.18 -0.20
CA ASP A 243 9.43 -19.15 -0.51
C ASP A 243 9.64 -18.72 -1.95
N ILE A 244 10.75 -18.03 -2.21
CA ILE A 244 11.19 -17.67 -3.55
C ILE A 244 12.41 -18.48 -3.95
N ALA A 245 12.43 -18.94 -5.20
CA ALA A 245 13.57 -19.63 -5.78
C ALA A 245 14.73 -18.65 -5.98
N VAL A 246 15.92 -19.04 -5.54
CA VAL A 246 17.19 -18.31 -5.67
C VAL A 246 18.29 -19.25 -6.17
N PRO A 247 19.43 -18.74 -6.68
CA PRO A 247 20.59 -19.55 -6.97
C PRO A 247 21.09 -20.31 -5.74
N CYS A 248 21.66 -21.50 -5.94
CA CYS A 248 22.27 -22.24 -4.85
C CYS A 248 23.50 -21.49 -4.32
N PRO A 249 23.59 -21.20 -3.01
CA PRO A 249 24.74 -20.47 -2.44
C PRO A 249 25.98 -21.34 -2.29
N PHE A 250 25.84 -22.67 -2.35
CA PHE A 250 26.91 -23.64 -2.10
C PHE A 250 27.64 -24.06 -3.38
N ASP A 251 26.89 -24.27 -4.47
CA ASP A 251 27.42 -24.72 -5.76
C ASP A 251 26.69 -24.03 -6.93
N PRO A 252 27.38 -23.20 -7.73
CA PRO A 252 26.82 -22.56 -8.92
C PRO A 252 26.34 -23.54 -10.00
N GLU A 253 26.86 -24.77 -10.03
CA GLU A 253 26.47 -25.82 -10.97
C GLU A 253 25.41 -26.78 -10.39
N CYS A 254 24.87 -26.46 -9.21
CA CYS A 254 23.83 -27.24 -8.56
C CYS A 254 22.58 -27.35 -9.47
N GLY A 255 22.16 -28.59 -9.76
CA GLY A 255 20.92 -28.86 -10.49
C GLY A 255 19.65 -28.76 -9.66
N GLY A 256 19.77 -28.48 -8.35
CA GLY A 256 18.65 -28.31 -7.41
C GLY A 256 18.11 -26.89 -7.38
N THR A 257 16.93 -26.71 -6.79
CA THR A 257 16.41 -25.37 -6.50
C THR A 257 16.78 -24.98 -5.07
N ALA A 258 17.15 -23.72 -4.86
CA ALA A 258 17.33 -23.18 -3.51
C ALA A 258 16.19 -22.21 -3.20
N TRP A 259 15.73 -22.23 -1.96
CA TRP A 259 14.54 -21.55 -1.50
C TRP A 259 14.88 -20.67 -0.32
N THR A 260 14.23 -19.51 -0.24
CA THR A 260 14.32 -18.62 0.92
C THR A 260 12.98 -17.93 1.14
N PRO A 261 12.58 -17.64 2.40
CA PRO A 261 11.30 -17.01 2.68
C PRO A 261 11.07 -15.65 2.01
N ALA A 262 9.86 -15.43 1.51
CA ALA A 262 9.40 -14.23 0.81
C ALA A 262 8.12 -13.65 1.44
N TYR A 263 8.27 -12.52 2.13
CA TYR A 263 7.19 -11.90 2.90
C TYR A 263 6.52 -10.70 2.22
N SER A 264 7.14 -10.16 1.17
CA SER A 264 6.66 -8.96 0.50
C SER A 264 7.19 -8.82 -0.92
N VAL A 265 6.65 -7.85 -1.68
CA VAL A 265 7.17 -7.46 -3.00
C VAL A 265 8.66 -7.08 -2.96
N THR A 266 9.17 -6.61 -1.82
CA THR A 266 10.60 -6.31 -1.64
C THR A 266 11.46 -7.57 -1.79
N CYS A 267 10.98 -8.74 -1.35
CA CYS A 267 11.71 -10.00 -1.55
C CYS A 267 11.77 -10.36 -3.05
N LEU A 268 10.70 -10.10 -3.81
CA LEU A 268 10.70 -10.32 -5.27
C LEU A 268 11.77 -9.44 -5.95
N TYR A 269 11.83 -8.16 -5.59
CA TYR A 269 12.84 -7.25 -6.11
C TYR A 269 14.26 -7.72 -5.77
N ARG A 270 14.50 -8.08 -4.50
CA ARG A 270 15.81 -8.51 -4.02
C ARG A 270 16.25 -9.85 -4.63
N ALA A 271 15.33 -10.78 -4.86
CA ALA A 271 15.63 -12.02 -5.59
C ALA A 271 16.06 -11.72 -7.04
N LEU A 272 15.37 -10.78 -7.70
CA LEU A 272 15.69 -10.39 -9.08
C LEU A 272 17.04 -9.65 -9.18
N THR A 273 17.46 -8.92 -8.15
CA THR A 273 18.75 -8.20 -8.11
C THR A 273 19.91 -9.02 -7.55
N GLY A 274 19.68 -10.25 -7.08
CA GLY A 274 20.68 -11.11 -6.43
C GLY A 274 20.97 -10.75 -4.97
N ASP A 275 20.25 -9.80 -4.38
CA ASP A 275 20.44 -9.36 -2.98
C ASP A 275 19.97 -10.40 -1.95
N LEU A 276 19.40 -11.53 -2.39
CA LEU A 276 19.03 -12.67 -1.55
C LEU A 276 19.99 -13.86 -1.67
N ASP A 277 20.94 -13.86 -2.60
CA ASP A 277 21.72 -15.06 -2.99
C ASP A 277 22.67 -15.58 -1.89
N HIS A 278 22.81 -14.84 -0.79
CA HIS A 278 23.72 -15.14 0.32
C HIS A 278 23.04 -15.07 1.69
N ARG A 279 21.71 -15.23 1.76
CA ARG A 279 21.03 -15.33 3.05
C ARG A 279 21.35 -16.67 3.73
N ASP A 280 21.46 -16.62 5.04
CA ASP A 280 21.72 -17.76 5.93
C ASP A 280 20.52 -18.71 6.06
N ASP A 281 19.32 -18.25 5.73
CA ASP A 281 18.09 -19.04 5.70
C ASP A 281 17.75 -19.60 4.31
N ILE A 282 18.72 -19.65 3.39
CA ILE A 282 18.57 -20.37 2.14
C ILE A 282 18.67 -21.88 2.42
N VAL A 283 17.70 -22.62 1.91
CA VAL A 283 17.70 -24.09 1.93
C VAL A 283 17.72 -24.59 0.49
N CYS A 284 18.74 -25.36 0.14
CA CYS A 284 18.84 -26.00 -1.16
C CYS A 284 18.29 -27.42 -1.09
N ASP A 285 17.49 -27.82 -2.09
CA ASP A 285 16.92 -29.17 -2.17
C ASP A 285 18.01 -30.27 -2.23
N VAL A 286 19.24 -29.93 -2.63
CA VAL A 286 20.38 -30.85 -2.74
C VAL A 286 21.35 -30.75 -1.56
N HIS A 287 21.65 -29.54 -1.10
CA HIS A 287 22.69 -29.28 -0.10
C HIS A 287 22.16 -28.98 1.32
N GLY A 288 20.84 -28.88 1.50
CA GLY A 288 20.23 -28.48 2.77
C GLY A 288 20.44 -27.00 3.09
N GLY A 289 20.25 -26.63 4.35
CA GLY A 289 20.55 -25.29 4.86
C GLY A 289 21.97 -25.21 5.43
N TYR A 290 22.42 -23.99 5.76
CA TYR A 290 23.76 -23.78 6.37
C TYR A 290 23.99 -24.57 7.67
N GLY A 291 22.94 -24.97 8.40
CA GLY A 291 23.03 -25.79 9.61
C GLY A 291 23.13 -27.31 9.37
N ASP A 292 22.90 -27.78 8.15
CA ASP A 292 22.91 -29.22 7.82
C ASP A 292 24.28 -29.69 7.29
N VAL A 293 25.10 -28.77 6.80
CA VAL A 293 26.40 -29.07 6.17
C VAL A 293 27.49 -29.49 7.17
N ASP A 294 27.30 -29.22 8.46
CA ASP A 294 28.29 -29.50 9.52
C ASP A 294 28.21 -30.93 10.09
N GLN A 295 27.27 -31.78 9.66
CA GLN A 295 27.08 -33.12 10.26
C GLN A 295 27.89 -34.25 9.61
N GLU A 296 28.50 -34.04 8.44
CA GLU A 296 29.27 -35.10 7.76
C GLU A 296 30.80 -35.02 7.91
N ALA A 297 31.35 -33.97 8.55
CA ALA A 297 32.80 -33.80 8.68
C ALA A 297 33.42 -34.41 9.96
N ASP A 298 32.65 -34.69 11.01
CA ASP A 298 33.19 -35.09 12.32
C ASP A 298 33.23 -36.60 12.59
N ALA A 299 32.84 -37.46 11.63
CA ALA A 299 32.83 -38.91 11.83
C ALA A 299 34.21 -39.59 11.70
N HIS A 300 35.29 -38.87 11.43
CA HIS A 300 36.62 -39.45 11.17
C HIS A 300 37.78 -38.82 11.96
N THR A 301 37.57 -38.36 13.20
CA THR A 301 38.69 -38.07 14.14
C THR A 301 38.29 -38.26 15.61
N ALA A 302 37.88 -39.46 15.98
CA ALA A 302 37.87 -39.89 17.39
C ALA A 302 38.45 -41.31 17.50
N GLY A 303 39.76 -41.41 17.24
CA GLY A 303 40.58 -42.51 17.70
C GLY A 303 41.50 -42.02 18.82
N MET A 304 41.64 -42.85 19.85
CA MET A 304 42.69 -42.83 20.89
C MET A 304 42.51 -41.84 22.05
N ASP A 305 41.94 -42.33 23.16
CA ASP A 305 42.62 -42.45 24.46
C ASP A 305 41.61 -42.79 25.58
N ASP A 306 41.33 -44.08 25.77
CA ASP A 306 40.74 -44.59 27.01
C ASP A 306 41.86 -45.28 27.81
N ASP A 307 42.53 -44.52 28.68
CA ASP A 307 43.38 -45.04 29.76
C ASP A 307 42.52 -45.27 31.02
N PRO A 308 42.26 -46.53 31.43
CA PRO A 308 41.32 -46.86 32.49
C PRO A 308 41.89 -46.74 33.92
N TYR A 309 43.11 -46.19 34.13
CA TYR A 309 43.74 -46.17 35.46
C TYR A 309 43.75 -44.82 36.21
N GLY A 310 43.12 -43.75 35.68
CA GLY A 310 43.14 -42.41 36.28
C GLY A 310 42.03 -42.08 37.32
N ARG A 311 41.12 -43.01 37.62
CA ARG A 311 39.94 -42.72 38.50
C ARG A 311 40.04 -43.24 39.94
N ALA A 312 41.11 -43.94 40.31
CA ALA A 312 41.25 -44.49 41.67
C ALA A 312 41.84 -43.49 42.69
N ASP A 313 42.62 -42.49 42.25
CA ASP A 313 43.37 -41.61 43.16
C ASP A 313 42.59 -40.36 43.62
N LEU A 314 41.43 -40.05 43.02
CA LEU A 314 40.62 -38.87 43.36
C LEU A 314 39.52 -39.17 44.38
N GLU A 315 39.07 -40.42 44.50
CA GLU A 315 38.08 -40.83 45.52
C GLU A 315 38.74 -41.11 46.89
N GLU A 316 40.01 -41.52 46.91
CA GLU A 316 40.76 -41.77 48.15
C GLU A 316 41.19 -40.47 48.85
N GLN A 317 41.49 -39.40 48.09
CA GLN A 317 41.84 -38.08 48.62
C GLN A 317 40.62 -37.32 49.20
N HIS A 318 39.40 -37.60 48.71
CA HIS A 318 38.18 -36.95 49.20
C HIS A 318 37.64 -37.61 50.49
N ALA A 319 37.98 -38.88 50.75
CA ALA A 319 37.59 -39.59 51.97
C ALA A 319 38.50 -39.28 53.18
N ALA A 320 39.73 -38.85 52.96
CA ALA A 320 40.66 -38.45 54.02
C ALA A 320 40.41 -37.03 54.58
N ALA A 321 39.79 -36.14 53.80
CA ALA A 321 39.51 -34.75 54.20
C ALA A 321 38.21 -34.55 55.02
N VAL A 322 37.46 -35.63 55.30
CA VAL A 322 36.19 -35.58 56.06
C VAL A 322 36.32 -36.25 57.45
N ARG A 323 37.53 -36.65 57.88
CA ARG A 323 37.77 -37.26 59.21
C ARG A 323 38.82 -36.60 60.10
N GLU A 324 39.32 -35.40 59.78
CA GLU A 324 40.09 -34.55 60.71
C GLU A 324 39.66 -33.08 60.64
#